data_AF-M5RMK1-F1
#
_entry.id   AF-M5RMK1-F1
#
_cell.length_a   1.000
_cell.length_b   1.000
_cell.length_c   1.000
_cell.angle_alpha   90.00
_cell.angle_beta   90.00
_cell.angle_gamma   90.00
#
_symmetry.space_group_name_H-M   'P 1'
#
loop_
_entity.id
_entity.type
_entity.pdbx_description
1 polymer ?
#
loop_
_entity_poly.entity_id
_entity_poly.type
_entity_poly.pdbx_seq_one_letter_code
_entity_poly.pdbx_strand_id
1 'polypeptide(L)'
;MRIVLSETVLVLGNRNRNGALMNDPIFDHDRLDVYRLSIDYVAAAFDVSKTLGELHRHARDQWLRAAQSIPLNIAEGNDKRSLKDRARFFDIAGGSSFECAANQYVLVATGGLDDSKSHDL
;
A
#
# COMPACT_ATOMS: atom_id res chain seq x y z
N MET A 1 10.82 -19.92 17.21
CA MET A 1 11.06 -20.16 15.77
C MET A 1 10.11 -21.25 15.32
N ARG A 2 9.06 -20.89 14.58
CA ARG A 2 8.17 -21.82 13.89
C ARG A 2 7.87 -21.19 12.54
N ILE A 3 8.58 -21.67 11.53
CA ILE A 3 8.20 -21.52 10.14
C ILE A 3 7.15 -22.60 9.93
N VAL A 4 5.91 -22.20 9.67
CA VAL A 4 4.89 -23.11 9.13
C VAL A 4 4.48 -22.51 7.79
N LEU A 5 5.03 -23.10 6.73
CA LEU A 5 4.54 -22.94 5.37
C LEU A 5 3.45 -24.00 5.15
N SER A 6 2.38 -23.60 4.47
CA SER A 6 1.33 -24.46 3.88
C SER A 6 0.30 -25.08 4.83
N GLU A 7 -0.84 -24.41 4.99
CA GLU A 7 -2.15 -25.02 4.70
C GLU A 7 -3.08 -23.97 4.05
N THR A 8 -3.57 -24.32 2.86
CA THR A 8 -4.58 -23.62 2.09
C THR A 8 -5.87 -23.47 2.91
N VAL A 9 -6.20 -22.25 3.33
CA VAL A 9 -7.59 -21.92 3.67
C VAL A 9 -8.10 -20.95 2.61
N LEU A 10 -8.80 -21.51 1.63
CA LEU A 10 -9.71 -20.77 0.79
C LEU A 10 -10.92 -20.38 1.65
N VAL A 11 -10.86 -19.26 2.38
CA VAL A 11 -12.07 -18.67 2.97
C VAL A 11 -12.79 -17.91 1.86
N LEU A 12 -13.84 -18.53 1.33
CA LEU A 12 -14.78 -17.86 0.44
C LEU A 12 -15.34 -16.63 1.19
N GLY A 13 -15.04 -15.44 0.65
CA GLY A 13 -15.37 -14.15 1.27
C GLY A 13 -16.86 -13.97 1.52
N ASN A 14 -17.19 -13.51 2.72
CA ASN A 14 -18.55 -13.15 3.11
C ASN A 14 -18.84 -11.71 2.64
N ARG A 15 -19.72 -11.53 1.64
CA ARG A 15 -20.04 -10.21 1.09
C ARG A 15 -21.13 -9.52 1.93
N ASN A 16 -20.88 -8.27 2.33
CA ASN A 16 -21.92 -7.33 2.78
C ASN A 16 -22.83 -6.95 1.58
N ARG A 17 -24.08 -6.57 1.87
CA ARG A 17 -25.11 -6.00 0.97
C ARG A 17 -24.61 -4.86 0.05
N ASN A 18 -23.45 -4.27 0.35
CA ASN A 18 -22.82 -3.18 -0.42
C ASN A 18 -21.55 -3.59 -1.21
N GLY A 19 -21.21 -4.89 -1.30
CA GLY A 19 -20.13 -5.38 -2.18
C GLY A 19 -18.68 -5.09 -1.74
N ALA A 20 -18.46 -4.36 -0.64
CA ALA A 20 -17.12 -4.11 -0.11
C ALA A 20 -16.55 -5.34 0.61
N LEU A 21 -15.28 -5.66 0.35
CA LEU A 21 -14.52 -6.66 1.11
C LEU A 21 -14.20 -6.10 2.50
N MET A 22 -15.09 -6.28 3.46
CA MET A 22 -14.73 -6.18 4.87
C MET A 22 -14.40 -7.59 5.35
N ASN A 23 -13.14 -7.99 5.17
CA ASN A 23 -12.63 -9.20 5.79
C ASN A 23 -12.65 -9.00 7.31
N ASP A 24 -13.19 -9.97 8.05
CA ASP A 24 -12.94 -10.04 9.49
C ASP A 24 -11.42 -9.98 9.72
N PRO A 25 -10.92 -9.14 10.64
CA PRO A 25 -9.47 -9.01 10.87
C PRO A 25 -8.86 -10.37 11.22
N ILE A 26 -7.98 -10.89 10.34
CA ILE A 26 -7.30 -12.18 10.53
C ILE A 26 -5.98 -11.93 11.28
N PHE A 27 -5.30 -10.84 10.97
CA PHE A 27 -4.04 -10.44 11.57
C PHE A 27 -4.18 -9.14 12.39
N ASP A 28 -3.30 -8.94 13.35
CA ASP A 28 -3.35 -7.76 14.22
C ASP A 28 -3.22 -6.44 13.45
N HIS A 29 -2.46 -6.42 12.34
CA HIS A 29 -2.29 -5.22 11.52
C HIS A 29 -3.56 -4.88 10.71
N ASP A 30 -4.47 -5.83 10.46
CA ASP A 30 -5.75 -5.58 9.78
C ASP A 30 -6.64 -4.61 10.59
N ARG A 31 -6.37 -4.50 11.90
CA ARG A 31 -7.08 -3.60 12.83
C ARG A 31 -6.55 -2.17 12.78
N LEU A 32 -5.41 -1.93 12.15
CA LEU A 32 -4.81 -0.60 12.06
C LEU A 32 -5.44 0.18 10.92
N ASP A 33 -6.03 1.34 11.21
CA ASP A 33 -6.61 2.21 10.17
C ASP A 33 -5.56 2.60 9.13
N VAL A 34 -4.33 2.92 9.58
CA VAL A 34 -3.21 3.26 8.68
C VAL A 34 -2.85 2.11 7.73
N TYR A 35 -2.99 0.85 8.16
CA TYR A 35 -2.77 -0.30 7.28
C TYR A 35 -3.86 -0.37 6.21
N ARG A 36 -5.13 -0.27 6.62
CA ARG A 36 -6.28 -0.33 5.70
C ARG A 36 -6.23 0.80 4.66
N LEU A 37 -5.97 2.02 5.11
CA LEU A 37 -5.78 3.18 4.23
C LEU A 37 -4.62 2.97 3.26
N SER A 38 -3.51 2.37 3.71
CA SER A 38 -2.38 2.08 2.82
C SER A 38 -2.70 1.02 1.76
N ILE A 39 -3.59 0.05 2.07
CA ILE A 39 -4.08 -0.92 1.08
C ILE A 39 -4.98 -0.22 0.05
N ASP A 40 -5.90 0.64 0.49
CA ASP A 40 -6.76 1.42 -0.40
C ASP A 40 -5.93 2.32 -1.32
N TYR A 41 -4.92 2.99 -0.77
CA TYR A 41 -3.97 3.80 -1.53
C TYR A 41 -3.21 2.99 -2.59
N VAL A 42 -2.71 1.79 -2.24
CA VAL A 42 -2.06 0.90 -3.21
C VAL A 42 -3.02 0.53 -4.34
N ALA A 43 -4.26 0.14 -4.02
CA ALA A 43 -5.24 -0.20 -5.03
C ALA A 43 -5.50 0.97 -5.98
N ALA A 44 -5.69 2.18 -5.44
CA ALA A 44 -5.91 3.39 -6.23
C ALA A 44 -4.68 3.76 -7.08
N ALA A 45 -3.46 3.65 -6.54
CA ALA A 45 -2.23 3.86 -7.27
C ALA A 45 -2.08 2.89 -8.45
N PHE A 46 -2.41 1.61 -8.27
CA PHE A 46 -2.42 0.63 -9.35
C PHE A 46 -3.47 0.95 -10.42
N ASP A 47 -4.66 1.39 -10.04
CA ASP A 47 -5.69 1.78 -11.00
C ASP A 47 -5.27 2.99 -11.84
N VAL A 48 -4.73 4.02 -11.20
CA VAL A 48 -4.19 5.20 -11.89
C VAL A 48 -3.00 4.82 -12.78
N SER A 49 -2.13 3.92 -12.34
CA SER A 49 -0.93 3.51 -13.09
C SER A 49 -1.23 2.90 -14.47
N LYS A 50 -2.44 2.36 -14.67
CA LYS A 50 -2.88 1.77 -15.95
C LYS A 50 -2.99 2.82 -17.06
N THR A 51 -3.15 4.10 -16.71
CA THR A 51 -3.24 5.19 -17.70
C THR A 51 -1.87 5.75 -18.08
N LEU A 52 -0.79 5.35 -17.40
CA LEU A 52 0.56 5.85 -17.65
C LEU A 52 1.18 5.14 -18.86
N GLY A 53 1.55 5.93 -19.86
CA GLY A 53 2.20 5.45 -21.07
C GLY A 53 3.65 5.02 -20.87
N GLU A 54 4.26 4.51 -21.94
CA GLU A 54 5.63 3.96 -21.90
C GLU A 54 6.68 4.99 -21.45
N LEU A 55 6.51 6.27 -21.80
CA LEU A 55 7.40 7.36 -21.39
C LEU A 55 7.55 7.45 -19.86
N HIS A 56 6.48 7.16 -19.12
CA HIS A 56 6.43 7.28 -17.66
C HIS A 56 6.68 5.95 -16.94
N ARG A 57 7.09 4.89 -17.66
CA ARG A 57 7.31 3.55 -17.09
C ARG A 57 8.16 3.57 -15.82
N HIS A 58 9.28 4.28 -15.82
CA HIS A 58 10.19 4.29 -14.68
C HIS A 58 9.59 4.97 -13.44
N ALA A 59 8.93 6.12 -13.61
CA ALA A 59 8.24 6.81 -12.53
C ALA A 59 7.06 5.99 -11.99
N ARG A 60 6.29 5.35 -12.89
CA ARG A 60 5.24 4.39 -12.52
C ARG A 60 5.80 3.25 -11.68
N ASP A 61 6.86 2.60 -12.14
CA ASP A 61 7.40 1.42 -11.46
C ASP A 61 8.04 1.78 -10.11
N GLN A 62 8.63 2.97 -9.98
CA GLN A 62 9.11 3.49 -8.69
C GLN A 62 7.95 3.80 -7.74
N TRP A 63 6.93 4.51 -8.23
CA TRP A 63 5.74 4.83 -7.46
C TRP A 63 5.03 3.58 -6.93
N LEU A 64 4.79 2.57 -7.77
CA LEU A 64 4.12 1.34 -7.35
C LEU A 64 4.94 0.53 -6.34
N ARG A 65 6.27 0.55 -6.43
CA ARG A 65 7.14 -0.09 -5.43
C ARG A 65 7.08 0.64 -4.09
N ALA A 66 7.16 1.97 -4.11
CA ALA A 66 7.02 2.78 -2.90
C ALA A 66 5.64 2.60 -2.27
N ALA A 67 4.57 2.62 -3.06
CA ALA A 67 3.21 2.43 -2.58
C ALA A 67 3.05 1.07 -1.87
N GLN A 68 3.50 -0.02 -2.48
CA GLN A 68 3.46 -1.36 -1.86
C GLN A 68 4.33 -1.47 -0.61
N SER A 69 5.45 -0.74 -0.54
CA SER A 69 6.33 -0.73 0.63
C SER A 69 5.61 -0.25 1.90
N ILE A 70 4.62 0.64 1.78
CA ILE A 70 3.88 1.21 2.91
C ILE A 70 3.15 0.11 3.72
N PRO A 71 2.15 -0.63 3.17
CA PRO A 71 1.45 -1.67 3.93
C PRO A 71 2.39 -2.80 4.37
N LEU A 72 3.40 -3.14 3.56
CA LEU A 72 4.36 -4.21 3.89
C LEU A 72 5.15 -3.86 5.16
N ASN A 73 5.66 -2.63 5.26
CA ASN A 73 6.40 -2.20 6.45
C ASN A 73 5.48 -1.97 7.65
N ILE A 74 4.23 -1.54 7.46
CA ILE A 74 3.26 -1.44 8.56
C ILE A 74 2.97 -2.82 9.15
N ALA A 75 2.66 -3.81 8.30
CA ALA A 75 2.39 -5.18 8.74
C ALA A 75 3.61 -5.79 9.46
N GLU A 76 4.80 -5.64 8.88
CA GLU A 76 6.03 -6.18 9.48
C GLU A 76 6.38 -5.45 10.80
N GLY A 77 6.26 -4.13 10.84
CA GLY A 77 6.50 -3.33 12.04
C GLY A 77 5.56 -3.71 13.19
N ASN A 78 4.29 -3.96 12.89
CA ASN A 78 3.30 -4.37 13.88
C ASN A 78 3.65 -5.70 14.57
N ASP A 79 4.30 -6.63 13.84
CA ASP A 79 4.76 -7.92 14.38
C ASP A 79 6.04 -7.81 15.24
N LYS A 80 6.76 -6.67 15.20
CA LYS A 80 7.99 -6.50 16.01
C LYS A 80 7.68 -6.35 17.49
N ARG A 81 8.47 -7.06 18.31
CA ARG A 81 8.41 -7.03 19.79
C ARG A 81 9.11 -5.82 20.40
N SER A 82 10.24 -5.41 19.81
CA SER A 82 11.01 -4.25 20.24
C SER A 82 10.37 -2.98 19.71
N LEU A 83 10.14 -2.00 20.59
CA LEU A 83 9.65 -0.68 20.19
C LEU A 83 10.60 0.00 19.20
N LYS A 84 11.91 -0.17 19.38
CA LYS A 84 12.92 0.40 18.48
C LYS A 84 12.84 -0.18 17.07
N ASP A 85 12.67 -1.50 16.96
CA ASP A 85 12.56 -2.15 15.66
C ASP A 85 11.23 -1.80 15.00
N ARG A 86 10.13 -1.83 15.77
CA ARG A 86 8.81 -1.38 15.30
C ARG A 86 8.86 0.04 14.72
N ALA A 87 9.45 0.98 15.46
CA ALA A 87 9.59 2.37 15.02
C ALA A 87 10.34 2.48 13.69
N ARG A 88 11.44 1.73 13.52
CA ARG A 88 12.20 1.71 12.26
C ARG A 88 11.34 1.30 11.05
N PHE A 89 10.47 0.30 11.20
CA PHE A 89 9.57 -0.11 10.10
C PHE A 89 8.54 0.97 9.79
N PHE A 90 8.00 1.64 10.80
CA PHE A 90 7.06 2.74 10.59
C PHE A 90 7.74 3.97 9.97
N ASP A 91 9.00 4.25 10.32
CA ASP A 91 9.80 5.29 9.66
C ASP A 91 10.01 4.97 8.17
N ILE A 92 10.26 3.71 7.83
CA ILE A 92 10.37 3.26 6.42
C ILE A 92 9.03 3.44 5.70
N ALA A 93 7.91 3.04 6.31
CA ALA A 93 6.58 3.25 5.72
C ALA A 93 6.28 4.75 5.48
N GLY A 94 6.67 5.61 6.43
CA GLY A 94 6.60 7.06 6.27
C GLY A 94 7.48 7.57 5.14
N GLY A 95 8.73 7.09 5.04
CA GLY A 95 9.63 7.39 3.92
C GLY A 95 9.06 7.01 2.57
N SER A 96 8.51 5.81 2.43
CA SER A 96 7.84 5.35 1.20
C SER A 96 6.60 6.19 0.83
N SER A 97 5.91 6.76 1.83
CA SER A 97 4.81 7.69 1.59
C SER A 97 5.29 9.01 1.01
N PHE A 98 6.44 9.54 1.46
CA PHE A 98 7.05 10.73 0.85
C PHE A 98 7.57 10.45 -0.57
N GLU A 99 8.17 9.28 -0.80
CA GLU A 99 8.60 8.87 -2.15
C GLU A 99 7.41 8.78 -3.12
N CYS A 100 6.27 8.29 -2.64
CA CYS A 100 5.03 8.29 -3.40
C CYS A 100 4.61 9.69 -3.83
N ALA A 101 4.48 10.63 -2.88
CA ALA A 101 4.11 12.01 -3.18
C ALA A 101 5.09 12.65 -4.17
N ALA A 102 6.39 12.44 -3.98
CA ALA A 102 7.42 12.95 -4.89
C ALA A 102 7.27 12.38 -6.32
N ASN A 103 6.99 11.07 -6.46
CA ASN A 103 6.75 10.47 -7.77
C ASN A 103 5.49 11.01 -8.44
N GLN A 104 4.42 11.24 -7.68
CA GLN A 104 3.20 11.84 -8.22
C GLN A 104 3.48 13.26 -8.75
N TYR A 105 4.23 14.08 -8.01
CA TYR A 105 4.65 15.41 -8.49
C TYR A 105 5.52 15.34 -9.76
N VAL A 106 6.43 14.36 -9.86
CA VAL A 106 7.20 14.11 -11.09
C VAL A 106 6.26 13.76 -12.25
N LEU A 107 5.27 12.90 -12.02
CA LEU A 107 4.29 12.53 -13.04
C LEU A 107 3.42 13.71 -13.47
N VAL A 108 2.99 14.57 -12.55
CA VAL A 108 2.28 15.82 -12.89
C VAL A 108 3.17 16.75 -13.71
N ALA A 109 4.40 17.02 -13.26
CA ALA A 109 5.34 17.91 -13.94
C ALA A 109 5.74 17.42 -15.34
N THR A 110 5.62 16.11 -15.61
CA THR A 110 5.93 15.49 -16.90
C THR A 110 4.68 15.12 -17.71
N GLY A 111 3.49 15.57 -17.29
CA GLY A 111 2.23 15.33 -18.00
C GLY A 111 1.74 13.89 -18.00
N GLY A 112 2.24 13.05 -17.08
CA GLY A 112 1.75 11.69 -16.87
C GLY A 112 0.51 11.61 -15.96
N LEU A 113 0.33 12.58 -15.07
CA LEU A 113 -0.86 12.71 -14.22
C LEU A 113 -1.47 14.11 -14.32
N ASP A 114 -2.80 14.15 -14.24
CA ASP A 114 -3.54 15.40 -14.02
C ASP A 114 -3.44 15.79 -12.54
N ASP A 115 -3.34 17.10 -12.27
CA ASP A 115 -3.19 17.64 -10.90
C ASP A 115 -4.34 17.20 -9.97
N SER A 116 -5.58 17.17 -10.47
CA SER A 116 -6.73 16.69 -9.69
C SER A 116 -6.61 15.22 -9.28
N LYS A 117 -6.14 14.35 -10.20
CA LYS A 117 -5.95 12.92 -9.93
C LYS A 117 -4.81 12.65 -8.95
N SER A 118 -3.86 13.56 -8.80
CA SER A 118 -2.80 13.44 -7.79
C SER A 118 -3.33 13.71 -6.38
N HIS A 119 -4.30 14.60 -6.22
CA HIS A 119 -4.83 14.99 -4.91
C HIS A 119 -5.95 14.07 -4.40
N ASP A 120 -6.60 13.33 -5.31
CA ASP A 120 -7.72 12.44 -5.01
C ASP A 120 -7.29 11.05 -4.50
N LEU A 121 -5.98 10.79 -4.40
CA LEU A 121 -5.37 9.55 -3.89
C LEU A 121 -5.02 9.64 -2.40
#